data_AF-A0A5B9P870-F1
#
_entry.id   AF-A0A5B9P870-F1
#
_cell.length_a   1.000
_cell.length_b   1.000
_cell.length_c   1.000
_cell.angle_alpha   90.00
_cell.angle_beta   90.00
_cell.angle_gamma   90.00
#
_symmetry.space_group_name_H-M   'P 1'
#
loop_
_entity.id
_entity.type
_entity.pdbx_description
1 polymer ?
#
loop_
_entity_poly.entity_id
_entity_poly.type
_entity_poly.pdbx_seq_one_letter_code
_entity_poly.pdbx_strand_id
1 'polypeptide(L)'
;MTKSRIILFLTLLAAAVSGCDPVETPPSPRPDPAPTVVKSPVEILAEESVAPTVSPPAETTPDIASGTSEFDRSPAVDSFLEKFDMLSEQGFVPTLRRGSTGIGYTLETMLGIEENNSPGGDYMGMELKAFRDDDLTMNDSEKMNLFLKEPKWTDGLKSADRVRNYGYVDDNGRTALYSTVTIDMSSHKFAFEVEGDSSKVWLTFDGSRIAFWTREILAKRLKEKHTETVFVSAHSRGKGKAEEFHYYGVTWCREPSVDEFIKLLRKGDVMLELRMHLKESGAVRNHGSCFRIKQNRIRDLFRYAIQVRP
;
A
#
# COMPACT_ATOMS: atom_id res chain seq x y z
N MET A 1 33.36 7.36 33.50
CA MET A 1 33.34 5.92 33.86
C MET A 1 31.96 5.38 33.48
N THR A 2 31.72 4.31 32.74
CA THR A 2 32.49 3.43 31.85
C THR A 2 31.44 2.64 31.04
N LYS A 3 31.57 2.66 29.70
CA LYS A 3 31.39 1.60 28.65
C LYS A 3 30.47 0.39 28.96
N SER A 4 29.66 -0.14 28.05
CA SER A 4 30.02 -0.79 26.75
C SER A 4 28.73 -1.09 25.95
N ARG A 5 28.59 -0.71 24.67
CA ARG A 5 29.03 -1.40 23.43
C ARG A 5 28.37 -2.76 23.16
N ILE A 6 27.54 -2.83 22.13
CA ILE A 6 27.56 -3.92 21.14
C ILE A 6 27.65 -3.30 19.74
N ILE A 7 28.71 -3.70 19.03
CA ILE A 7 29.06 -3.44 17.64
C ILE A 7 28.84 -4.76 16.90
N LEU A 8 28.29 -4.75 15.69
CA LEU A 8 28.49 -5.79 14.66
C LEU A 8 28.35 -5.08 13.30
N PHE A 9 29.42 -4.69 12.60
CA PHE A 9 30.29 -5.48 11.71
C PHE A 9 29.53 -6.41 10.75
N LEU A 10 29.46 -6.02 9.47
CA LEU A 10 29.49 -6.97 8.36
C LEU A 10 30.42 -6.41 7.27
N THR A 11 31.59 -7.02 7.18
CA THR A 11 32.61 -6.82 6.15
C THR A 11 32.34 -7.78 5.00
N LEU A 12 32.64 -7.33 3.78
CA LEU A 12 32.83 -8.10 2.56
C LEU A 12 33.43 -9.49 2.78
N LEU A 13 32.87 -10.49 2.09
CA LEU A 13 33.66 -11.56 1.50
C LEU A 13 33.13 -11.86 0.09
N ALA A 14 33.91 -11.47 -0.91
CA ALA A 14 33.79 -11.90 -2.29
C ALA A 14 35.13 -12.54 -2.66
N ALA A 15 35.12 -13.82 -3.05
CA ALA A 15 35.88 -14.37 -4.18
C ALA A 15 35.88 -15.90 -4.19
N ALA A 16 35.68 -16.42 -5.41
CA ALA A 16 36.17 -17.68 -5.97
C ALA A 16 35.50 -19.01 -5.54
N VAL A 17 34.60 -19.51 -6.39
CA VAL A 17 34.76 -20.85 -7.00
C VAL A 17 34.43 -20.77 -8.48
N SER A 18 35.35 -21.31 -9.27
CA SER A 18 35.39 -21.44 -10.72
C SER A 18 34.59 -22.65 -11.19
N GLY A 19 33.97 -22.53 -12.38
CA GLY A 19 33.80 -23.63 -13.34
C GLY A 19 32.59 -24.55 -13.15
N CYS A 20 31.52 -24.27 -13.89
CA CYS A 20 30.68 -25.30 -14.50
C CYS A 20 29.92 -24.66 -15.67
N ASP A 21 30.03 -25.30 -16.84
CA ASP A 21 29.47 -24.85 -18.12
C ASP A 21 27.93 -24.78 -18.09
N PRO A 22 27.31 -23.85 -18.86
CA PRO A 22 25.85 -23.82 -18.99
C PRO A 22 25.36 -24.97 -19.87
N VAL A 23 24.54 -25.85 -19.30
CA VAL A 23 23.74 -26.82 -20.04
C VAL A 23 22.58 -26.07 -20.72
N GLU A 24 22.61 -26.00 -22.05
CA GLU A 24 21.50 -25.51 -22.87
C GLU A 24 20.27 -26.40 -22.67
N THR A 25 19.16 -25.79 -22.20
CA THR A 25 17.85 -26.41 -22.24
C THR A 25 17.20 -26.18 -23.62
N PRO A 26 16.65 -27.22 -24.27
CA PRO A 26 16.01 -27.06 -25.57
C PRO A 26 14.71 -26.25 -25.46
N PRO A 27 14.35 -25.45 -26.49
CA PRO A 27 13.19 -24.58 -26.45
C PRO A 27 11.88 -25.38 -26.43
N SER A 28 10.95 -24.95 -25.57
CA SER A 28 9.59 -25.47 -25.48
C SER A 28 8.82 -25.29 -26.81
N PRO A 29 7.99 -26.28 -27.22
CA PRO A 29 7.17 -26.16 -28.42
C PRO A 29 6.13 -25.03 -28.28
N ARG A 30 5.94 -24.28 -29.38
CA ARG A 30 4.96 -23.19 -29.46
C ARG A 30 3.53 -23.74 -29.34
N PRO A 31 2.62 -23.05 -28.64
CA PRO A 31 1.21 -23.43 -28.64
C PRO A 31 0.58 -23.19 -30.02
N ASP A 32 -0.25 -24.14 -30.45
CA ASP A 32 -1.04 -24.06 -31.69
C ASP A 32 -2.03 -22.88 -31.66
N PRO A 33 -2.32 -22.26 -32.83
CA PRO A 33 -3.26 -21.14 -32.91
C PRO A 33 -4.71 -21.57 -32.62
N ALA A 34 -5.41 -20.73 -31.86
CA ALA A 34 -6.82 -20.92 -31.52
C ALA A 34 -7.73 -20.95 -32.76
N PRO A 35 -8.80 -21.77 -32.76
CA PRO A 35 -9.72 -21.86 -33.88
C PRO A 35 -10.59 -20.61 -34.03
N THR A 36 -10.74 -20.19 -35.29
CA THR A 36 -11.53 -19.06 -35.77
C THR A 36 -13.02 -19.29 -35.52
N VAL A 37 -13.67 -18.43 -34.75
CA VAL A 37 -15.13 -18.44 -34.60
C VAL A 37 -15.76 -17.64 -35.75
N VAL A 38 -16.49 -18.36 -36.59
CA VAL A 38 -17.32 -17.86 -37.68
C VAL A 38 -18.54 -17.14 -37.10
N LYS A 39 -18.77 -15.88 -37.50
CA LYS A 39 -20.01 -15.14 -37.23
C LYS A 39 -21.08 -15.54 -38.25
N SER A 40 -22.29 -15.86 -37.79
CA SER A 40 -23.48 -15.95 -38.63
C SER A 40 -24.36 -14.69 -38.50
N PRO A 41 -24.99 -14.22 -39.59
CA PRO A 41 -25.74 -12.96 -39.63
C PRO A 41 -27.24 -13.19 -39.39
N VAL A 42 -27.90 -12.24 -38.70
CA VAL A 42 -29.35 -12.05 -38.81
C VAL A 42 -29.64 -10.55 -38.77
N GLU A 43 -30.11 -10.04 -39.91
CA GLU A 43 -30.67 -8.71 -40.10
C GLU A 43 -32.17 -8.66 -39.72
N ILE A 44 -32.70 -7.43 -39.67
CA ILE A 44 -34.04 -6.95 -40.09
C ILE A 44 -34.88 -6.26 -39.00
N LEU A 45 -34.81 -4.91 -39.06
CA LEU A 45 -35.85 -3.86 -39.15
C LEU A 45 -37.18 -3.94 -38.35
N ALA A 46 -37.48 -2.85 -37.62
CA ALA A 46 -38.74 -2.08 -37.59
C ALA A 46 -38.58 -0.92 -36.57
N GLU A 47 -38.38 0.33 -37.00
CA GLU A 47 -39.37 1.39 -37.26
C GLU A 47 -40.08 2.03 -36.03
N GLU A 48 -39.77 3.33 -35.90
CA GLU A 48 -40.45 4.52 -35.37
C GLU A 48 -41.63 4.45 -34.36
N SER A 49 -41.50 5.26 -33.31
CA SER A 49 -42.61 5.98 -32.68
C SER A 49 -42.08 7.19 -31.89
N VAL A 50 -42.37 8.40 -32.39
CA VAL A 50 -42.07 9.71 -31.78
C VAL A 50 -43.38 10.36 -31.34
N ALA A 51 -43.42 10.88 -30.09
CA ALA A 51 -44.08 12.11 -29.62
C ALA A 51 -44.44 12.03 -28.11
N PRO A 52 -44.73 13.14 -27.40
CA PRO A 52 -44.04 14.42 -27.38
C PRO A 52 -43.63 14.84 -25.94
N THR A 53 -42.80 15.87 -25.91
CA THR A 53 -42.25 16.60 -24.76
C THR A 53 -43.33 17.14 -23.81
N VAL A 54 -43.15 16.93 -22.50
CA VAL A 54 -43.85 17.69 -21.44
C VAL A 54 -42.81 18.17 -20.43
N SER A 55 -42.58 19.48 -20.41
CA SER A 55 -41.76 20.17 -19.42
C SER A 55 -42.50 20.25 -18.08
N PRO A 56 -41.86 20.00 -16.92
CA PRO A 56 -42.42 20.32 -15.62
C PRO A 56 -42.24 21.82 -15.29
N PRO A 57 -43.07 22.38 -14.38
CA PRO A 57 -43.08 23.80 -14.06
C PRO A 57 -41.91 24.20 -13.16
N ALA A 58 -41.55 25.49 -13.25
CA ALA A 58 -40.50 26.13 -12.48
C ALA A 58 -40.75 26.01 -10.97
N GLU A 59 -39.88 25.25 -10.29
CA GLU A 59 -39.75 25.30 -8.84
C GLU A 59 -38.84 26.47 -8.43
N THR A 60 -39.43 27.32 -7.60
CA THR A 60 -38.80 28.41 -6.88
C THR A 60 -37.57 27.96 -6.11
N THR A 61 -36.43 28.59 -6.36
CA THR A 61 -35.18 28.45 -5.59
C THR A 61 -35.40 28.88 -4.12
N PRO A 62 -35.20 28.00 -3.13
CA PRO A 62 -34.94 28.44 -1.77
C PRO A 62 -33.46 28.85 -1.62
N ASP A 63 -33.26 29.80 -0.72
CA ASP A 63 -32.03 30.44 -0.29
C ASP A 63 -30.69 29.73 -0.56
N ILE A 64 -29.74 30.54 -1.04
CA ILE A 64 -28.31 30.27 -1.07
C ILE A 64 -27.83 30.06 0.39
N ALA A 65 -27.89 28.82 0.86
CA ALA A 65 -26.98 28.35 1.89
C ALA A 65 -25.62 28.11 1.21
N SER A 66 -24.65 28.96 1.54
CA SER A 66 -23.24 28.85 1.16
C SER A 66 -22.72 27.43 1.39
N GLY A 67 -22.70 26.62 0.33
CA GLY A 67 -22.01 25.34 0.31
C GLY A 67 -20.53 25.59 0.56
N THR A 68 -20.01 25.07 1.66
CA THR A 68 -18.56 24.93 1.88
C THR A 68 -17.99 24.15 0.70
N SER A 69 -17.10 24.76 -0.08
CA SER A 69 -16.57 24.15 -1.30
C SER A 69 -15.86 22.82 -1.00
N GLU A 70 -15.98 21.84 -1.89
CA GLU A 70 -15.27 20.54 -1.85
C GLU A 70 -13.73 20.65 -1.83
N PHE A 71 -13.17 21.86 -1.85
CA PHE A 71 -11.74 22.13 -2.01
C PHE A 71 -11.14 23.00 -0.89
N ASP A 72 -11.80 23.10 0.27
CA ASP A 72 -11.19 23.84 1.38
C ASP A 72 -10.01 23.04 1.96
N ARG A 73 -8.80 23.54 1.69
CA ARG A 73 -7.54 23.02 2.21
C ARG A 73 -7.45 23.36 3.68
N SER A 74 -6.93 22.44 4.48
CA SER A 74 -6.65 22.77 5.87
C SER A 74 -5.52 23.82 5.93
N PRO A 75 -5.49 24.69 6.95
CA PRO A 75 -4.36 25.62 7.15
C PRO A 75 -2.99 24.90 7.19
N ALA A 76 -2.97 23.63 7.59
CA ALA A 76 -1.79 22.78 7.54
C ALA A 76 -1.30 22.55 6.10
N VAL A 77 -2.20 22.24 5.17
CA VAL A 77 -1.86 22.04 3.76
C VAL A 77 -1.38 23.35 3.14
N ASP A 78 -2.05 24.47 3.39
CA ASP A 78 -1.64 25.77 2.85
C ASP A 78 -0.26 26.18 3.37
N SER A 79 -0.02 26.07 4.68
CA SER A 79 1.29 26.35 5.28
C SER A 79 2.39 25.42 4.77
N PHE A 80 2.07 24.14 4.52
CA PHE A 80 3.00 23.21 3.91
C PHE A 80 3.38 23.63 2.48
N LEU A 81 2.39 24.03 1.66
CA LEU A 81 2.62 24.39 0.27
C LEU A 81 3.49 25.64 0.13
N GLU A 82 3.33 26.64 1.00
CA GLU A 82 4.21 27.82 1.01
C GLU A 82 5.69 27.44 1.23
N LYS A 83 5.95 26.59 2.23
CA LYS A 83 7.31 26.10 2.52
C LYS A 83 7.84 25.20 1.41
N PHE A 84 6.97 24.37 0.84
CA PHE A 84 7.31 23.47 -0.26
C PHE A 84 7.73 24.26 -1.50
N ASP A 85 7.02 25.32 -1.86
CA ASP A 85 7.33 26.14 -3.02
C ASP A 85 8.74 26.75 -2.89
N MET A 86 9.07 27.28 -1.70
CA MET A 86 10.43 27.79 -1.40
C MET A 86 11.53 26.72 -1.46
N LEU A 87 11.20 25.46 -1.12
CA LEU A 87 12.15 24.35 -1.20
C LEU A 87 12.33 23.88 -2.66
N SER A 88 11.24 23.78 -3.41
CA SER A 88 11.24 23.36 -4.81
C SER A 88 12.08 24.31 -5.68
N GLU A 89 12.03 25.62 -5.41
CA GLU A 89 12.83 26.64 -6.10
C GLU A 89 14.36 26.50 -5.88
N GLN A 90 14.80 25.79 -4.83
CA GLN A 90 16.23 25.57 -4.57
C GLN A 90 16.86 24.52 -5.49
N GLY A 91 16.05 23.74 -6.22
CA GLY A 91 16.54 22.66 -7.07
C GLY A 91 17.04 21.46 -6.27
N PHE A 92 18.19 20.90 -6.67
CA PHE A 92 18.77 19.74 -6.00
C PHE A 92 19.42 20.12 -4.67
N VAL A 93 18.93 19.51 -3.58
CA VAL A 93 19.50 19.64 -2.24
C VAL A 93 20.18 18.34 -1.80
N PRO A 94 21.31 18.40 -1.08
CA PRO A 94 22.02 17.20 -0.64
C PRO A 94 21.25 16.44 0.44
N THR A 95 21.35 15.11 0.41
CA THR A 95 20.76 14.27 1.44
C THR A 95 21.36 14.57 2.82
N LEU A 96 20.48 14.71 3.82
CA LEU A 96 20.88 14.87 5.22
C LEU A 96 21.00 13.53 5.94
N ARG A 97 20.58 12.43 5.29
CA ARG A 97 20.65 11.07 5.86
C ARG A 97 20.84 10.02 4.78
N ARG A 98 21.81 9.13 4.99
CA ARG A 98 22.06 8.00 4.08
C ARG A 98 20.90 7.00 4.08
N GLY A 99 20.60 6.46 2.91
CA GLY A 99 19.73 5.29 2.73
C GLY A 99 18.29 5.66 2.33
N SER A 100 17.41 4.67 2.33
CA SER A 100 16.03 4.80 1.84
C SER A 100 15.25 5.92 2.54
N THR A 101 15.46 6.11 3.85
CA THR A 101 14.81 7.16 4.65
C THR A 101 15.39 8.56 4.46
N GLY A 102 16.44 8.71 3.65
CA GLY A 102 17.11 9.98 3.39
C GLY A 102 16.20 11.05 2.78
N ILE A 103 15.35 10.64 1.83
CA ILE A 103 14.44 11.53 1.12
C ILE A 103 13.39 12.16 2.06
N GLY A 104 12.80 11.37 2.95
CA GLY A 104 11.81 11.87 3.93
C GLY A 104 12.46 12.76 4.98
N TYR A 105 13.56 12.29 5.57
CA TYR A 105 14.29 13.05 6.59
C TYR A 105 14.79 14.41 6.08
N THR A 106 15.29 14.45 4.83
CA THR A 106 15.76 15.69 4.21
C THR A 106 14.60 16.65 3.98
N LEU A 107 13.46 16.16 3.48
CA LEU A 107 12.26 16.98 3.26
C LEU A 107 11.77 17.62 4.57
N GLU A 108 11.56 16.80 5.60
CA GLU A 108 11.08 17.25 6.92
C GLU A 108 12.00 18.31 7.51
N THR A 109 13.30 18.05 7.49
CA THR A 109 14.32 18.98 8.02
C THR A 109 14.31 20.30 7.26
N MET A 110 14.24 20.27 5.93
CA MET A 110 14.26 21.48 5.09
C MET A 110 12.97 22.31 5.20
N LEU A 111 11.83 21.68 5.48
CA LEU A 111 10.56 22.36 5.78
C LEU A 111 10.47 22.88 7.23
N GLY A 112 11.51 22.65 8.04
CA GLY A 112 11.53 23.01 9.46
C GLY A 112 10.45 22.27 10.26
N ILE A 113 10.13 21.04 9.88
CA ILE A 113 9.21 20.17 10.60
C ILE A 113 10.04 19.43 11.65
N GLU A 114 9.81 19.72 12.92
CA GLU A 114 10.47 19.00 14.02
C GLU A 114 9.98 17.55 14.06
N GLU A 115 10.89 16.61 14.35
CA GLU A 115 10.59 15.18 14.42
C GLU A 115 9.52 14.91 15.50
N ASN A 116 8.30 14.61 15.06
CA ASN A 116 7.19 14.30 15.96
C ASN A 116 7.12 12.79 16.21
N ASN A 117 7.40 12.35 17.43
CA ASN A 117 7.24 10.94 17.84
C ASN A 117 5.79 10.58 18.20
N SER A 118 4.81 11.46 18.00
CA SER A 118 3.41 11.19 18.31
C SER A 118 2.78 10.21 17.30
N PRO A 119 1.73 9.47 17.69
CA PRO A 119 0.96 8.64 16.75
C PRO A 119 0.14 9.43 15.71
N GLY A 120 0.03 10.76 15.84
CA GLY A 120 -0.65 11.64 14.89
C GLY A 120 0.26 12.02 13.71
N GLY A 121 -0.33 12.58 12.64
CA GLY A 121 0.42 12.91 11.41
C GLY A 121 1.59 13.88 11.63
N ASP A 122 2.53 13.84 10.69
CA ASP A 122 3.86 14.46 10.76
C ASP A 122 3.82 16.01 10.81
N TYR A 123 2.84 16.65 10.16
CA TYR A 123 2.69 18.10 10.13
C TYR A 123 1.28 18.53 10.52
N MET A 124 1.10 19.04 11.74
CA MET A 124 -0.21 19.49 12.25
C MET A 124 -1.32 18.41 12.12
N GLY A 125 -0.96 17.12 12.20
CA GLY A 125 -1.89 16.00 12.04
C GLY A 125 -2.03 15.45 10.62
N MET A 126 -1.38 16.06 9.62
CA MET A 126 -1.26 15.56 8.24
C MET A 126 0.00 14.69 8.10
N GLU A 127 -0.13 13.47 7.57
CA GLU A 127 1.01 12.60 7.26
C GLU A 127 1.74 13.11 6.01
N LEU A 128 3.07 13.08 6.03
CA LEU A 128 3.93 13.47 4.91
C LEU A 128 4.70 12.26 4.40
N LYS A 129 4.69 12.04 3.08
CA LYS A 129 5.47 10.97 2.45
C LYS A 129 6.18 11.48 1.21
N ALA A 130 7.49 11.30 1.16
CA ALA A 130 8.30 11.63 0.00
C ALA A 130 8.69 10.35 -0.76
N PHE A 131 8.68 10.43 -2.09
CA PHE A 131 9.00 9.33 -3.00
C PHE A 131 10.00 9.83 -4.03
N ARG A 132 10.94 8.96 -4.37
CA ARG A 132 11.75 9.14 -5.57
C ARG A 132 10.90 8.74 -6.78
N ASP A 133 11.17 9.30 -7.95
CA ASP A 133 10.38 8.96 -9.16
C ASP A 133 10.48 7.48 -9.56
N ASP A 134 11.63 6.86 -9.31
CA ASP A 134 11.83 5.42 -9.53
C ASP A 134 10.96 4.58 -8.58
N ASP A 135 10.74 5.03 -7.33
CA ASP A 135 9.84 4.38 -6.37
C ASP A 135 8.38 4.33 -6.87
N LEU A 136 7.95 5.31 -7.69
CA LEU A 136 6.58 5.39 -8.20
C LEU A 136 6.37 4.70 -9.54
N THR A 137 7.43 4.52 -10.34
CA THR A 137 7.33 4.12 -11.75
C THR A 137 7.78 2.69 -12.03
N MET A 138 8.60 2.07 -11.18
CA MET A 138 9.39 0.91 -11.62
C MET A 138 9.08 -0.43 -10.94
N ASN A 139 8.30 -0.48 -9.85
CA ASN A 139 8.28 -1.73 -9.10
C ASN A 139 6.98 -2.08 -8.36
N ASP A 140 6.21 -3.01 -8.95
CA ASP A 140 5.07 -3.66 -8.30
C ASP A 140 5.45 -4.51 -7.08
N SER A 141 6.76 -4.76 -6.85
CA SER A 141 7.24 -5.53 -5.70
C SER A 141 7.46 -4.70 -4.44
N GLU A 142 7.55 -3.37 -4.53
CA GLU A 142 7.69 -2.53 -3.33
C GLU A 142 6.38 -2.41 -2.58
N LYS A 143 6.42 -2.70 -1.28
CA LYS A 143 5.24 -2.78 -0.41
C LYS A 143 5.45 -1.92 0.82
N MET A 144 4.47 -1.12 1.17
CA MET A 144 4.46 -0.36 2.43
C MET A 144 3.44 -0.90 3.42
N ASN A 145 3.70 -0.71 4.71
CA ASN A 145 2.78 -1.11 5.77
C ASN A 145 1.65 -0.08 5.87
N LEU A 146 0.40 -0.54 5.87
CA LEU A 146 -0.77 0.29 6.17
C LEU A 146 -1.01 0.28 7.68
N PHE A 147 -1.37 -0.88 8.24
CA PHE A 147 -1.63 -1.02 9.67
C PHE A 147 -1.54 -2.47 10.13
N LEU A 148 -1.31 -2.65 11.43
CA LEU A 148 -1.44 -3.94 12.09
C LEU A 148 -2.89 -4.15 12.53
N LYS A 149 -3.47 -5.31 12.20
CA LYS A 149 -4.76 -5.72 12.74
C LYS A 149 -4.92 -7.23 12.70
N GLU A 150 -4.99 -7.85 13.88
CA GLU A 150 -5.36 -9.27 13.99
C GLU A 150 -6.82 -9.50 13.56
N PRO A 151 -7.11 -10.62 12.88
CA PRO A 151 -8.47 -11.01 12.57
C PRO A 151 -9.20 -11.52 13.81
N LYS A 152 -10.52 -11.64 13.69
CA LYS A 152 -11.31 -12.48 14.58
C LYS A 152 -11.20 -13.92 14.08
N TRP A 153 -10.48 -14.75 14.83
CA TRP A 153 -10.36 -16.18 14.54
C TRP A 153 -11.65 -16.94 14.85
N THR A 154 -12.01 -17.90 14.00
CA THR A 154 -13.23 -18.71 14.11
C THR A 154 -12.97 -20.21 14.13
N ASP A 155 -11.71 -20.63 13.95
CA ASP A 155 -11.27 -22.03 13.92
C ASP A 155 -11.18 -22.70 15.31
N GLY A 156 -11.41 -21.97 16.40
CA GLY A 156 -11.34 -22.49 17.78
C GLY A 156 -9.93 -22.84 18.28
N LEU A 157 -8.89 -22.64 17.45
CA LEU A 157 -7.52 -23.00 17.79
C LEU A 157 -6.88 -21.98 18.75
N LYS A 158 -5.85 -22.39 19.49
CA LYS A 158 -4.95 -21.43 20.14
C LYS A 158 -3.89 -20.98 19.14
N SER A 159 -3.25 -19.84 19.40
CA SER A 159 -2.22 -19.31 18.49
C SER A 159 -1.10 -20.30 18.23
N ALA A 160 -0.69 -21.09 19.23
CA ALA A 160 0.37 -22.09 19.07
C ALA A 160 -0.06 -23.20 18.10
N ASP A 161 -1.33 -23.62 18.20
CA ASP A 161 -1.87 -24.67 17.34
C ASP A 161 -2.04 -24.16 15.90
N ARG A 162 -2.37 -22.88 15.70
CA ARG A 162 -2.36 -22.28 14.35
C ARG A 162 -0.98 -22.29 13.71
N VAL A 163 0.06 -21.98 14.48
CA VAL A 163 1.44 -22.02 13.99
C VAL A 163 1.85 -23.46 13.65
N ARG A 164 1.42 -24.46 14.43
CA ARG A 164 1.68 -25.88 14.13
C ARG A 164 0.89 -26.40 12.93
N ASN A 165 -0.37 -26.01 12.81
CA ASN A 165 -1.31 -26.56 11.83
C ASN A 165 -1.18 -25.90 10.46
N TYR A 166 -0.94 -24.59 10.42
CA TYR A 166 -0.89 -23.83 9.17
C TYR A 166 0.52 -23.32 8.82
N GLY A 167 1.47 -23.47 9.73
CA GLY A 167 2.86 -23.06 9.52
C GLY A 167 3.72 -24.15 8.91
N TYR A 168 5.02 -23.89 8.93
CA TYR A 168 6.08 -24.75 8.42
C TYR A 168 7.33 -24.61 9.31
N VAL A 169 8.35 -25.44 9.09
CA VAL A 169 9.65 -25.26 9.75
C VAL A 169 10.50 -24.32 8.88
N ASP A 170 10.89 -23.18 9.42
CA ASP A 170 11.71 -22.21 8.70
C ASP A 170 13.19 -22.63 8.61
N ASP A 171 13.99 -21.88 7.86
CA ASP A 171 15.42 -22.16 7.66
C ASP A 171 16.25 -22.10 8.97
N ASN A 172 15.68 -21.54 10.04
CA ASN A 172 16.29 -21.49 11.37
C ASN A 172 15.82 -22.67 12.26
N GLY A 173 15.08 -23.63 11.71
CA GLY A 173 14.56 -24.79 12.43
C GLY A 173 13.37 -24.47 13.35
N ARG A 174 12.72 -23.30 13.21
CA ARG A 174 11.59 -22.91 14.06
C ARG A 174 10.27 -23.25 13.37
N THR A 175 9.29 -23.76 14.12
CA THR A 175 7.92 -23.82 13.62
C THR A 175 7.36 -22.40 13.52
N ALA A 176 7.08 -21.97 12.30
CA ALA A 176 6.72 -20.60 11.97
C ALA A 176 5.55 -20.52 11.01
N LEU A 177 4.79 -19.43 11.12
CA LEU A 177 3.73 -19.04 10.20
C LEU A 177 4.08 -17.64 9.68
N TYR A 178 4.89 -17.66 8.62
CA TYR A 178 5.18 -16.49 7.79
C TYR A 178 4.51 -16.67 6.43
N SER A 179 3.54 -15.83 6.11
CA SER A 179 2.86 -15.89 4.82
C SER A 179 2.38 -14.52 4.40
N THR A 180 2.66 -14.16 3.15
CA THR A 180 1.93 -13.12 2.45
C THR A 180 0.62 -13.71 1.93
N VAL A 181 -0.49 -13.02 2.19
CA VAL A 181 -1.84 -13.42 1.78
C VAL A 181 -2.39 -12.36 0.85
N THR A 182 -2.87 -12.80 -0.31
CA THR A 182 -3.53 -12.00 -1.35
C THR A 182 -4.92 -12.57 -1.63
N ILE A 183 -5.68 -11.96 -2.55
CA ILE A 183 -6.94 -12.55 -3.04
C ILE A 183 -6.71 -13.91 -3.70
N ASP A 184 -5.60 -14.04 -4.44
CA ASP A 184 -5.17 -15.30 -5.00
C ASP A 184 -4.49 -16.16 -3.92
N MET A 185 -4.75 -17.45 -3.97
CA MET A 185 -4.20 -18.40 -3.01
C MET A 185 -2.68 -18.48 -3.13
N SER A 186 -1.99 -18.27 -2.00
CA SER A 186 -0.54 -18.40 -1.94
C SER A 186 -0.10 -19.88 -1.95
N SER A 187 1.20 -20.12 -2.15
CA SER A 187 1.80 -21.45 -2.00
C SER A 187 1.62 -22.04 -0.59
N HIS A 188 1.37 -21.20 0.41
CA HIS A 188 1.05 -21.60 1.79
C HIS A 188 -0.45 -21.81 2.02
N LYS A 189 -1.25 -21.91 0.95
CA LYS A 189 -2.70 -22.19 0.95
C LYS A 189 -3.58 -21.11 1.58
N PHE A 190 -3.04 -19.93 1.86
CA PHE A 190 -3.81 -18.82 2.38
C PHE A 190 -4.35 -17.94 1.25
N ALA A 191 -5.58 -17.48 1.38
CA ALA A 191 -6.16 -16.47 0.50
C ALA A 191 -7.08 -15.53 1.27
N PHE A 192 -7.40 -14.39 0.67
CA PHE A 192 -8.57 -13.62 1.05
C PHE A 192 -9.81 -14.11 0.33
N GLU A 193 -10.95 -13.98 1.00
CA GLU A 193 -12.26 -14.08 0.39
C GLU A 193 -13.11 -12.92 0.88
N VAL A 194 -13.66 -12.10 -0.01
CA VAL A 194 -14.48 -10.94 0.37
C VAL A 194 -15.95 -11.29 0.18
N GLU A 195 -16.78 -11.10 1.22
CA GLU A 195 -18.24 -11.32 1.12
C GLU A 195 -18.85 -10.47 0.00
N GLY A 196 -19.97 -10.94 -0.57
CA GLY A 196 -20.62 -10.29 -1.72
C GLY A 196 -21.05 -8.86 -1.43
N ASP A 197 -21.55 -8.61 -0.22
CA ASP A 197 -21.90 -7.27 0.28
C ASP A 197 -20.68 -6.48 0.82
N SER A 198 -19.48 -7.08 0.75
CA SER A 198 -18.24 -6.52 1.28
C SER A 198 -18.25 -6.20 2.78
N SER A 199 -19.16 -6.81 3.56
CA SER A 199 -19.24 -6.60 5.01
C SER A 199 -18.10 -7.27 5.77
N LYS A 200 -17.50 -8.34 5.23
CA LYS A 200 -16.31 -8.99 5.77
C LYS A 200 -15.27 -9.34 4.70
N VAL A 201 -14.02 -9.29 5.14
CA VAL A 201 -12.88 -9.92 4.47
C VAL A 201 -12.47 -11.14 5.29
N TRP A 202 -12.62 -12.32 4.72
CA TRP A 202 -12.21 -13.58 5.29
C TRP A 202 -10.76 -13.91 4.96
N LEU A 203 -10.06 -14.48 5.92
CA LEU A 203 -8.85 -15.26 5.72
C LEU A 203 -9.27 -16.72 5.55
N THR A 204 -8.85 -17.33 4.44
CA THR A 204 -9.05 -18.76 4.19
C THR A 204 -7.73 -19.50 4.28
N PHE A 205 -7.80 -20.78 4.63
CA PHE A 205 -6.71 -21.74 4.52
C PHE A 205 -7.24 -22.99 3.85
N ASP A 206 -6.62 -23.38 2.74
CA ASP A 206 -7.02 -24.53 1.92
C ASP A 206 -8.53 -24.48 1.56
N GLY A 207 -8.99 -23.29 1.16
CA GLY A 207 -10.39 -23.01 0.81
C GLY A 207 -11.36 -22.88 2.01
N SER A 208 -10.93 -23.16 3.23
CA SER A 208 -11.77 -23.06 4.44
C SER A 208 -11.62 -21.70 5.12
N ARG A 209 -12.73 -21.05 5.47
CA ARG A 209 -12.75 -19.79 6.23
C ARG A 209 -12.31 -20.03 7.69
N ILE A 210 -11.22 -19.38 8.12
CA ILE A 210 -10.63 -19.59 9.46
C ILE A 210 -10.62 -18.33 10.34
N ALA A 211 -10.71 -17.14 9.73
CA ALA A 211 -10.72 -15.87 10.43
C ALA A 211 -11.30 -14.77 9.56
N PHE A 212 -11.69 -13.63 10.14
CA PHE A 212 -12.16 -12.48 9.35
C PHE A 212 -11.87 -11.12 9.99
N TRP A 213 -11.97 -10.09 9.16
CA TRP A 213 -12.11 -8.68 9.56
C TRP A 213 -13.44 -8.15 9.04
N THR A 214 -14.12 -7.32 9.84
CA THR A 214 -15.31 -6.61 9.37
C THR A 214 -14.92 -5.34 8.62
N ARG A 215 -15.79 -4.87 7.72
CA ARG A 215 -15.59 -3.61 7.00
C ARG A 215 -15.40 -2.44 7.96
N GLU A 216 -16.14 -2.39 9.07
CA GLU A 216 -16.09 -1.30 10.04
C GLU A 216 -14.71 -1.22 10.72
N ILE A 217 -14.13 -2.38 11.08
CA ILE A 217 -12.83 -2.36 11.75
C ILE A 217 -11.71 -1.95 10.79
N LEU A 218 -11.79 -2.39 9.52
CA LEU A 218 -10.84 -1.96 8.48
C LEU A 218 -10.96 -0.46 8.21
N ALA A 219 -12.19 0.06 8.06
CA ALA A 219 -12.45 1.48 7.89
C ALA A 219 -11.92 2.31 9.06
N LYS A 220 -12.12 1.85 10.30
CA LYS A 220 -11.57 2.51 11.50
C LYS A 220 -10.05 2.56 11.45
N ARG A 221 -9.38 1.43 11.16
CA ARG A 221 -7.91 1.36 11.12
C ARG A 221 -7.30 2.27 10.06
N LEU A 222 -7.95 2.39 8.89
CA LEU A 222 -7.52 3.29 7.83
C LEU A 222 -7.54 4.76 8.27
N LYS A 223 -8.57 5.17 9.01
CA LYS A 223 -8.75 6.54 9.48
C LYS A 223 -7.83 6.95 10.62
N GLU A 224 -7.24 6.02 11.37
CA GLU A 224 -6.39 6.40 12.51
C GLU A 224 -5.08 7.07 12.10
N LYS A 225 -4.50 6.68 10.95
CA LYS A 225 -3.20 7.21 10.49
C LYS A 225 -3.29 8.08 9.25
N HIS A 226 -4.24 7.81 8.35
CA HIS A 226 -4.27 8.40 7.01
C HIS A 226 -5.44 9.35 6.79
N THR A 227 -5.90 10.08 7.81
CA THR A 227 -7.03 11.03 7.65
C THR A 227 -6.76 12.06 6.55
N GLU A 228 -5.53 12.57 6.52
CA GLU A 228 -5.01 13.52 5.54
C GLU A 228 -3.53 13.18 5.29
N THR A 229 -3.14 13.02 4.03
CA THR A 229 -1.76 12.64 3.66
C THR A 229 -1.30 13.43 2.45
N VAL A 230 -0.07 13.94 2.51
CA VAL A 230 0.59 14.60 1.37
C VAL A 230 1.71 13.71 0.84
N PHE A 231 1.65 13.44 -0.46
CA PHE A 231 2.64 12.69 -1.21
C PHE A 231 3.49 13.68 -2.00
N VAL A 232 4.80 13.69 -1.75
CA VAL A 232 5.78 14.54 -2.40
C VAL A 232 6.63 13.71 -3.36
N SER A 233 6.73 14.14 -4.60
CA SER A 233 7.59 13.51 -5.61
C SER A 233 8.90 14.27 -5.73
N ALA A 234 10.00 13.54 -5.86
CA ALA A 234 11.32 14.12 -6.02
C ALA A 234 12.15 13.40 -7.09
N HIS A 235 12.80 14.20 -7.93
CA HIS A 235 13.92 13.71 -8.72
C HIS A 235 15.07 13.37 -7.79
N SER A 236 15.74 12.25 -8.04
CA SER A 236 16.94 11.84 -7.31
C SER A 236 18.13 11.70 -8.25
N ARG A 237 19.31 12.15 -7.80
CA ARG A 237 20.58 11.90 -8.48
C ARG A 237 21.69 11.59 -7.46
N GLY A 238 22.75 10.92 -7.92
CA GLY A 238 23.80 10.44 -7.03
C GLY A 238 23.35 9.24 -6.18
N LYS A 239 24.18 8.80 -5.22
CA LYS A 239 23.88 7.68 -4.30
C LYS A 239 24.59 7.87 -2.95
N GLY A 240 24.01 7.31 -1.89
CA GLY A 240 24.66 7.19 -0.59
C GLY A 240 24.86 8.54 0.12
N LYS A 241 26.10 9.03 0.25
CA LYS A 241 26.37 10.37 0.83
C LYS A 241 26.18 11.51 -0.16
N ALA A 242 26.30 11.21 -1.44
CA ALA A 242 26.24 12.19 -2.52
C ALA A 242 24.89 12.15 -3.22
N GLU A 243 23.88 11.55 -2.59
CA GLU A 243 22.51 11.59 -3.09
C GLU A 243 21.95 12.99 -2.89
N GLU A 244 21.28 13.50 -3.90
CA GLU A 244 20.61 14.81 -3.90
C GLU A 244 19.17 14.63 -4.36
N PHE A 245 18.27 15.48 -3.85
CA PHE A 245 16.85 15.45 -4.14
C PHE A 245 16.39 16.80 -4.66
N HIS A 246 15.61 16.81 -5.74
CA HIS A 246 14.83 17.97 -6.14
C HIS A 246 13.35 17.64 -5.98
N TYR A 247 12.74 18.19 -4.93
CA TYR A 247 11.31 18.02 -4.66
C TYR A 247 10.50 18.92 -5.59
N TYR A 248 9.56 18.37 -6.34
CA TYR A 248 8.86 19.12 -7.39
C TYR A 248 7.34 18.96 -7.35
N GLY A 249 6.84 17.73 -7.16
CA GLY A 249 5.41 17.45 -7.24
C GLY A 249 4.76 17.21 -5.88
N VAL A 250 3.50 17.59 -5.73
CA VAL A 250 2.70 17.37 -4.52
C VAL A 250 1.30 16.86 -4.87
N THR A 251 0.96 15.69 -4.36
CA THR A 251 -0.42 15.16 -4.35
C THR A 251 -0.97 15.18 -2.94
N TRP A 252 -2.10 15.85 -2.75
CA TRP A 252 -2.83 15.89 -1.48
C TRP A 252 -3.96 14.87 -1.49
N CYS A 253 -3.96 13.98 -0.50
CA CYS A 253 -4.88 12.86 -0.40
C CYS A 253 -5.72 12.92 0.87
N ARG A 254 -7.03 12.68 0.75
CA ARG A 254 -8.00 12.77 1.85
C ARG A 254 -9.06 11.68 1.80
N GLU A 255 -9.63 11.42 2.98
CA GLU A 255 -10.70 10.45 3.19
C GLU A 255 -10.30 9.04 2.73
N PRO A 256 -9.47 8.33 3.50
CA PRO A 256 -9.12 6.96 3.18
C PRO A 256 -10.39 6.11 3.18
N SER A 257 -10.59 5.38 2.08
CA SER A 257 -11.83 4.69 1.78
C SER A 257 -11.66 3.19 1.96
N VAL A 258 -12.52 2.60 2.79
CA VAL A 258 -12.58 1.14 2.92
C VAL A 258 -13.06 0.48 1.62
N ASP A 259 -13.84 1.19 0.81
CA ASP A 259 -14.31 0.64 -0.47
C ASP A 259 -13.18 0.60 -1.49
N GLU A 260 -12.32 1.64 -1.53
CA GLU A 260 -11.11 1.60 -2.35
C GLU A 260 -10.11 0.56 -1.83
N PHE A 261 -9.95 0.45 -0.52
CA PHE A 261 -9.16 -0.62 0.09
C PHE A 261 -9.61 -2.02 -0.36
N ILE A 262 -10.93 -2.29 -0.34
CA ILE A 262 -11.48 -3.58 -0.76
C ILE A 262 -11.28 -3.79 -2.27
N LYS A 263 -11.43 -2.76 -3.10
CA LYS A 263 -11.13 -2.85 -4.54
C LYS A 263 -9.66 -3.20 -4.79
N LEU A 264 -8.74 -2.55 -4.08
CA LEU A 264 -7.30 -2.82 -4.16
C LEU A 264 -6.95 -4.23 -3.66
N LEU A 265 -7.61 -4.69 -2.60
CA LEU A 265 -7.49 -6.06 -2.09
C LEU A 265 -7.94 -7.08 -3.14
N ARG A 266 -9.08 -6.86 -3.79
CA ARG A 266 -9.57 -7.72 -4.88
C ARG A 266 -8.65 -7.71 -6.11
N LYS A 267 -7.89 -6.65 -6.33
CA LYS A 267 -6.87 -6.55 -7.39
C LYS A 267 -5.53 -7.19 -7.00
N GLY A 268 -5.35 -7.62 -5.74
CA GLY A 268 -4.08 -8.12 -5.23
C GLY A 268 -3.05 -7.03 -4.90
N ASP A 269 -3.46 -5.76 -4.91
CA ASP A 269 -2.59 -4.62 -4.58
C ASP A 269 -2.46 -4.40 -3.06
N VAL A 270 -3.43 -4.89 -2.29
CA VAL A 270 -3.37 -4.99 -0.82
C VAL A 270 -3.17 -6.45 -0.43
N MET A 271 -2.23 -6.68 0.49
CA MET A 271 -1.93 -7.99 1.05
C MET A 271 -1.84 -7.97 2.58
N LEU A 272 -1.83 -9.16 3.19
CA LEU A 272 -1.57 -9.35 4.61
C LEU A 272 -0.30 -10.15 4.83
N GLU A 273 0.56 -9.72 5.74
CA GLU A 273 1.67 -10.52 6.25
C GLU A 273 1.30 -11.15 7.59
N LEU A 274 1.18 -12.47 7.62
CA LEU A 274 1.16 -13.28 8.84
C LEU A 274 2.60 -13.47 9.32
N ARG A 275 2.85 -13.24 10.62
CA ARG A 275 4.22 -13.18 11.17
C ARG A 275 4.29 -13.74 12.58
N MET A 276 4.24 -15.06 12.69
CA MET A 276 4.28 -15.78 13.97
C MET A 276 5.32 -16.89 13.97
N HIS A 277 5.92 -17.19 15.12
CA HIS A 277 6.70 -18.41 15.32
C HIS A 277 6.60 -18.92 16.75
N LEU A 278 6.90 -20.21 16.94
CA LEU A 278 7.09 -20.80 18.26
C LEU A 278 8.48 -20.50 18.79
N LYS A 279 8.56 -20.09 20.05
CA LYS A 279 9.81 -20.11 20.82
C LYS A 279 10.12 -21.54 21.24
N GLU A 280 11.36 -21.79 21.68
CA GLU A 280 11.77 -23.09 22.25
C GLU A 280 10.86 -23.53 23.41
N SER A 281 10.33 -22.59 24.20
CA SER A 281 9.38 -22.87 25.28
C SER A 281 7.98 -23.30 24.82
N GLY A 282 7.71 -23.31 23.51
CA GLY A 282 6.39 -23.56 22.92
C GLY A 282 5.45 -22.35 22.94
N ALA A 283 5.87 -21.22 23.52
CA ALA A 283 5.11 -19.97 23.48
C ALA A 283 5.17 -19.30 22.10
N VAL A 284 4.10 -18.63 21.69
CA VAL A 284 4.03 -17.94 20.39
C VAL A 284 4.64 -16.55 20.49
N ARG A 285 5.59 -16.24 19.61
CA ARG A 285 5.95 -14.87 19.28
C ARG A 285 5.12 -14.42 18.08
N ASN A 286 4.15 -13.55 18.32
CA ASN A 286 3.38 -12.88 17.27
C ASN A 286 3.93 -11.46 17.06
N HIS A 287 4.28 -11.10 15.81
CA HIS A 287 4.71 -9.75 15.42
C HIS A 287 3.55 -8.87 14.93
N GLY A 288 2.33 -9.40 14.92
CA GLY A 288 1.14 -8.73 14.40
C GLY A 288 0.91 -9.03 12.92
N SER A 289 -0.33 -9.36 12.59
CA SER A 289 -0.88 -9.43 11.24
C SER A 289 -0.86 -8.03 10.60
N CYS A 290 -0.07 -7.83 9.54
CA CYS A 290 0.17 -6.52 8.92
C CYS A 290 -0.49 -6.42 7.54
N PHE A 291 -1.44 -5.50 7.38
CA PHE A 291 -1.89 -5.12 6.04
C PHE A 291 -0.81 -4.26 5.38
N ARG A 292 -0.48 -4.60 4.14
CA ARG A 292 0.46 -3.89 3.29
C ARG A 292 -0.20 -3.58 1.96
N ILE A 293 0.32 -2.57 1.27
CA ILE A 293 -0.12 -2.17 -0.06
C ILE A 293 1.10 -1.99 -0.95
N LYS A 294 0.96 -2.27 -2.24
CA LYS A 294 1.97 -1.86 -3.23
C LYS A 294 2.18 -0.35 -3.17
N GLN A 295 3.43 0.07 -3.10
CA GLN A 295 3.80 1.46 -2.82
C GLN A 295 3.23 2.43 -3.86
N ASN A 296 3.27 2.07 -5.14
CA ASN A 296 2.71 2.84 -6.25
C ASN A 296 1.17 2.97 -6.22
N ARG A 297 0.45 2.15 -5.43
CA ARG A 297 -1.02 2.16 -5.33
C ARG A 297 -1.57 2.84 -4.08
N ILE A 298 -0.71 3.35 -3.19
CA ILE A 298 -1.16 3.97 -1.93
C ILE A 298 -2.13 5.13 -2.12
N ARG A 299 -1.95 5.93 -3.18
CA ARG A 299 -2.81 7.08 -3.49
C ARG A 299 -4.24 6.66 -3.85
N ASP A 300 -4.41 5.47 -4.42
CA ASP A 300 -5.72 4.92 -4.79
C ASP A 300 -6.57 4.55 -3.57
N LEU A 301 -5.99 4.53 -2.37
CA LEU A 301 -6.71 4.25 -1.13
C LEU A 301 -7.69 5.38 -0.74
N PHE A 302 -7.46 6.58 -1.26
CA PHE A 302 -8.14 7.79 -0.86
C PHE A 302 -9.27 8.12 -1.84
N ARG A 303 -10.39 8.63 -1.32
CA ARG A 303 -11.48 9.12 -2.17
C ARG A 303 -11.04 10.33 -2.99
N TYR A 304 -10.23 11.21 -2.40
CA TYR A 304 -9.70 12.39 -3.07
C TYR A 304 -8.17 12.30 -3.12
N ALA A 305 -7.62 12.40 -4.33
CA ALA A 305 -6.18 12.51 -4.59
C ALA A 305 -5.98 13.64 -5.61
N ILE A 306 -5.57 14.80 -5.12
CA ILE A 306 -5.54 16.06 -5.88
C ILE A 306 -4.09 16.47 -6.09
N GLN A 307 -3.65 16.59 -7.34
CA GLN A 307 -2.35 17.17 -7.65
C GLN A 307 -2.42 18.67 -7.35
N VAL A 308 -1.72 19.11 -6.29
CA VAL A 308 -1.71 20.52 -5.87
C VAL A 308 -0.44 21.24 -6.34
N ARG A 309 0.62 20.50 -6.71
CA ARG A 309 1.79 21.00 -7.45
C ARG A 309 2.24 19.96 -8.49
N PRO A 310 2.54 20.35 -9.73
CA PRO A 310 3.02 19.44 -10.78
C PRO A 310 4.41 18.91 -10.50
#